data_AF-A0A2J8QIN9-F1
#
_entry.id   AF-A0A2J8QIN9-F1
#
_cell.length_a   1.000
_cell.length_b   1.000
_cell.length_c   1.000
_cell.angle_alpha   90.00
_cell.angle_beta   90.00
_cell.angle_gamma   90.00
#
_symmetry.space_group_name_H-M   'P 1'
#
loop_
_entity.id
_entity.type
_entity.pdbx_description
1 polymer ?
#
loop_
_entity_poly.entity_id
_entity_poly.type
_entity_poly.pdbx_seq_one_letter_code
_entity_poly.pdbx_strand_id
1 'polypeptide(L)'
;MKKMSNIYESAANTLGIFNSPCLTKVELRVACKGISDRDALSKPDPCVILKMQSHGQWFEVDRTEVIRTCINPVYSKLFTVD
;
A
#
# COMPACT_ATOMS: atom_id res chain seq x y z
N MET A 1 19.95 43.09 5.77
CA MET A 1 19.79 42.38 4.48
C MET A 1 19.11 41.03 4.74
N LYS A 2 17.77 40.95 4.65
CA LYS A 2 17.03 39.69 4.86
C LYS A 2 16.98 38.95 3.51
N LYS A 3 17.54 37.74 3.49
CA LYS A 3 17.65 36.87 2.32
C LYS A 3 16.27 36.53 1.76
N MET A 4 16.16 36.62 0.44
CA MET A 4 14.98 36.39 -0.40
C MET A 4 14.74 34.86 -0.58
N SER A 5 14.65 34.09 0.51
CA SER A 5 14.69 32.62 0.45
C SER A 5 13.34 31.90 0.51
N ASN A 6 12.20 32.56 0.73
CA ASN A 6 10.98 31.83 1.16
C ASN A 6 9.88 31.69 0.10
N ILE A 7 10.06 32.18 -1.13
CA ILE A 7 8.97 32.19 -2.13
C ILE A 7 8.97 30.91 -2.96
N TYR A 8 10.14 30.46 -3.42
CA TYR A 8 10.28 29.20 -4.16
C TYR A 8 9.97 27.98 -3.29
N GLU A 9 10.36 28.02 -2.02
CA GLU A 9 10.11 26.94 -1.06
C GLU A 9 8.63 26.86 -0.63
N SER A 10 7.95 28.01 -0.51
CA SER A 10 6.50 28.06 -0.28
C SER A 10 5.72 27.58 -1.51
N ALA A 11 6.13 28.00 -2.72
CA ALA A 11 5.52 27.56 -3.96
C ALA A 11 5.69 26.05 -4.17
N ALA A 12 6.86 25.49 -3.89
CA ALA A 12 7.10 24.06 -4.04
C ALA A 12 6.40 23.19 -2.97
N ASN A 13 6.15 23.72 -1.76
CA ASN A 13 5.25 23.06 -0.80
C ASN A 13 3.77 23.12 -1.25
N THR A 14 3.34 24.25 -1.80
CA THR A 14 1.96 24.45 -2.30
C THR A 14 1.69 23.63 -3.57
N LEU A 15 2.71 23.46 -4.41
CA LEU A 15 2.66 22.67 -5.64
C LEU A 15 2.98 21.17 -5.40
N GLY A 16 3.23 20.76 -4.16
CA GLY A 16 3.59 19.37 -3.83
C GLY A 16 4.92 18.90 -4.43
N ILE A 17 5.77 19.82 -4.87
CA ILE A 17 7.07 19.57 -5.52
C ILE A 17 8.12 19.17 -4.48
N PHE A 18 7.99 19.63 -3.23
CA PHE A 18 8.71 19.05 -2.09
C PHE A 18 7.80 18.09 -1.36
N ASN A 19 8.02 16.81 -1.65
CA ASN A 19 7.67 15.69 -0.78
C ASN A 19 8.01 16.09 0.67
N SER A 20 7.01 16.09 1.54
CA SER A 20 7.16 16.38 2.96
C SER A 20 8.39 15.65 3.54
N PRO A 21 9.33 16.33 4.22
CA PRO A 21 10.60 15.72 4.66
C PRO A 21 10.45 14.66 5.76
N CYS A 22 9.22 14.34 6.15
CA CYS A 22 8.86 13.31 7.12
C CYS A 22 8.23 12.08 6.43
N LEU A 23 8.67 11.71 5.22
CA LEU A 23 8.24 10.46 4.58
C LEU A 23 8.91 9.30 5.31
N THR A 24 8.11 8.58 6.10
CA THR A 24 8.56 7.37 6.78
C THR A 24 8.11 6.18 5.94
N LYS A 25 9.09 5.43 5.42
CA LYS A 25 8.80 4.16 4.76
C LYS A 25 8.29 3.18 5.79
N VAL A 26 7.15 2.57 5.48
CA VAL A 26 6.54 1.53 6.31
C VAL A 26 6.50 0.21 5.56
N GLU A 27 6.61 -0.86 6.33
CA GLU A 27 6.50 -2.22 5.86
C GLU A 27 5.16 -2.82 6.30
N LEU A 28 4.34 -3.27 5.35
CA LEU A 28 3.09 -3.96 5.63
C LEU A 28 3.26 -5.45 5.38
N ARG A 29 3.03 -6.24 6.43
CA ARG A 29 2.96 -7.70 6.38
C ARG A 29 1.52 -8.12 6.62
N VAL A 30 1.03 -9.05 5.81
CA VAL A 30 -0.37 -9.46 5.83
C VAL A 30 -0.49 -10.94 6.15
N ALA A 31 -1.47 -11.28 6.98
CA ALA A 31 -1.94 -12.63 7.21
C ALA A 31 -3.45 -12.60 7.37
N CYS A 32 -4.12 -13.70 7.03
CA CYS A 32 -5.56 -13.85 7.23
C CYS A 32 -5.84 -15.08 8.09
N LYS A 33 -7.00 -15.10 8.74
CA LYS A 33 -7.45 -16.23 9.56
C LYS A 33 -8.93 -16.51 9.33
N GLY A 34 -9.28 -17.78 9.16
CA GLY A 34 -10.67 -18.23 9.03
C GLY A 34 -11.36 -17.72 7.77
N ILE A 35 -10.65 -17.67 6.64
CA ILE A 35 -11.29 -17.37 5.34
C ILE A 35 -12.36 -18.44 5.08
N SER A 36 -13.58 -18.00 4.77
CA SER A 36 -14.69 -18.89 4.45
C SER A 36 -14.46 -19.61 3.12
N ASP A 37 -14.76 -20.90 3.09
CA ASP A 37 -14.78 -21.67 1.85
C ASP A 37 -15.88 -21.13 0.95
N ARG A 38 -15.54 -20.89 -0.32
CA ARG A 38 -16.52 -20.44 -1.33
C ARG A 38 -17.41 -21.59 -1.80
N ASP A 39 -16.84 -22.79 -1.84
CA ASP A 39 -17.49 -24.02 -2.27
C ASP A 39 -17.23 -25.10 -1.21
N ALA A 40 -18.25 -25.84 -0.78
CA ALA A 40 -18.18 -26.80 0.33
C ALA A 40 -17.17 -27.97 0.12
N LEU A 41 -16.61 -28.08 -1.09
CA LEU A 41 -15.74 -29.17 -1.51
C LEU A 41 -14.27 -28.75 -1.68
N SER A 42 -13.94 -27.46 -1.57
CA SER A 42 -12.56 -26.99 -1.74
C SER A 42 -12.24 -25.77 -0.86
N LYS A 43 -11.02 -25.76 -0.31
CA LYS A 43 -10.48 -24.58 0.37
C LYS A 43 -10.09 -23.51 -0.66
N PRO A 44 -10.15 -22.22 -0.30
CA PRO A 44 -9.78 -21.14 -1.20
C PRO A 44 -8.27 -21.11 -1.50
N ASP A 45 -7.94 -20.43 -2.60
CA ASP A 45 -6.57 -20.06 -2.98
C ASP A 45 -6.37 -18.54 -2.81
N PRO A 46 -6.23 -18.01 -1.57
CA PRO A 46 -6.24 -16.58 -1.33
C PRO A 46 -4.98 -15.83 -1.80
N CYS A 47 -5.19 -14.56 -2.18
CA CYS A 47 -4.17 -13.56 -2.53
C CYS A 47 -4.68 -12.17 -2.09
N VAL A 48 -3.79 -11.29 -1.66
CA VAL A 48 -4.11 -9.92 -1.24
C VAL A 48 -3.57 -8.92 -2.26
N ILE A 49 -4.39 -7.93 -2.62
CA ILE A 49 -4.05 -6.86 -3.55
C ILE A 49 -4.00 -5.55 -2.78
N LEU A 50 -2.87 -4.84 -2.84
CA LEU A 50 -2.75 -3.48 -2.35
C LEU A 50 -3.26 -2.53 -3.43
N LYS A 51 -4.24 -1.68 -3.07
CA LYS A 51 -4.75 -0.63 -3.94
C LYS A 51 -4.57 0.72 -3.28
N MET A 52 -4.33 1.75 -4.09
CA MET A 52 -4.30 3.14 -3.67
C MET A 52 -5.35 3.92 -4.43
N GLN A 53 -5.89 4.95 -3.79
CA GLN A 53 -6.85 5.84 -4.41
C GLN A 53 -6.19 7.17 -4.75
N SER A 54 -6.34 7.62 -5.99
CA SER A 54 -5.93 8.95 -6.44
C SER A 54 -6.98 9.52 -7.40
N HIS A 55 -7.29 10.80 -7.25
CA HIS A 55 -8.32 11.49 -8.05
C HIS A 55 -9.67 10.73 -8.14
N GLY A 56 -10.08 10.09 -7.04
CA GLY A 56 -11.33 9.32 -6.98
C GLY A 56 -11.27 7.93 -7.62
N GLN A 57 -10.14 7.54 -8.21
CA GLN A 57 -9.96 6.24 -8.86
C GLN A 57 -9.03 5.34 -8.05
N TRP A 58 -9.37 4.05 -7.98
CA TRP A 58 -8.54 3.01 -7.37
C TRP A 58 -7.64 2.40 -8.42
N PHE A 59 -6.35 2.29 -8.11
CA PHE A 59 -5.39 1.54 -8.91
C PHE A 59 -4.68 0.49 -8.05
N GLU A 60 -4.32 -0.62 -8.68
CA GLU A 60 -3.51 -1.65 -8.04
C GLU A 60 -2.06 -1.19 -7.98
N VAL A 61 -1.47 -1.34 -6.79
CA VAL A 61 -0.06 -1.04 -6.53
C VAL A 61 0.77 -2.30 -6.64
N ASP A 62 0.33 -3.37 -5.96
CA ASP A 62 1.03 -4.66 -5.90
C ASP A 62 0.10 -5.75 -5.36
N ARG A 63 0.54 -7.01 -5.40
CA ARG A 63 -0.17 -8.17 -4.86
C ARG A 63 0.76 -9.19 -4.21
N THR A 64 0.21 -10.00 -3.31
CA THR A 64 0.93 -11.14 -2.71
C THR A 64 0.98 -12.33 -3.66
N GLU A 65 1.75 -13.35 -3.28
CA GLU A 65 1.59 -14.69 -3.83
C GLU A 65 0.18 -15.24 -3.58
N VAL A 66 -0.22 -16.22 -4.41
CA VAL A 66 -1.42 -17.03 -4.19
C VAL A 66 -1.01 -18.24 -3.35
N ILE A 67 -1.65 -18.42 -2.20
CA ILE A 67 -1.43 -19.60 -1.35
C ILE A 67 -2.55 -20.60 -1.60
N ARG A 68 -2.21 -21.78 -2.13
CA ARG A 68 -3.23 -22.75 -2.51
C ARG A 68 -3.86 -23.45 -1.29
N THR A 69 -5.18 -23.62 -1.34
CA THR A 69 -5.97 -24.49 -0.46
C THR A 69 -5.77 -24.14 1.02
N CYS A 70 -5.80 -22.86 1.35
CA CYS A 70 -5.44 -22.34 2.68
C CYS A 70 -6.44 -21.30 3.21
N ILE A 71 -6.97 -21.54 4.41
CA ILE A 71 -7.91 -20.62 5.09
C ILE A 71 -7.23 -19.68 6.09
N ASN A 72 -5.94 -19.89 6.36
CA ASN A 72 -5.13 -19.08 7.29
C ASN A 72 -3.78 -18.68 6.65
N PRO A 73 -3.79 -17.98 5.50
CA PRO A 73 -2.57 -17.63 4.79
C PRO A 73 -1.70 -16.65 5.60
N VAL A 74 -0.40 -16.91 5.64
CA VAL A 74 0.63 -15.94 6.03
C VAL A 74 1.46 -15.68 4.79
N TYR A 75 1.46 -14.43 4.30
CA TYR A 75 2.15 -14.08 3.07
C TYR A 75 3.59 -13.69 3.36
N SER A 76 4.49 -14.11 2.47
CA SER A 76 5.91 -13.74 2.51
C SER A 76 6.15 -12.37 1.88
N LYS A 77 5.26 -11.95 0.97
CA LYS A 77 5.32 -10.63 0.35
C LYS A 77 5.18 -9.52 1.40
N LEU A 78 6.08 -8.55 1.28
CA LEU A 78 6.13 -7.33 2.07
C LEU A 78 5.76 -6.16 1.17
N PHE A 79 4.79 -5.35 1.57
CA PHE A 79 4.52 -4.09 0.86
C PHE A 79 5.35 -2.98 1.52
N THR A 80 6.14 -2.27 0.73
CA THR A 80 6.80 -1.03 1.16
C THR A 80 5.97 0.14 0.66
N VAL A 81 5.54 1.01 1.57
CA VAL A 81 4.74 2.21 1.25
C VAL A 81 5.48 3.44 1.79
N ASP A 82 5.48 4.52 1.01
CA ASP A 82 6.04 5.82 1.37
C ASP A 82 4.97 6.90 1.54
#